data_AF-A0AAJ5ZCZ4-F1
#
_entry.id   AF-A0AAJ5ZCZ4-F1
#
_cell.length_a   1.000
_cell.length_b   1.000
_cell.length_c   1.000
_cell.angle_alpha   90.00
_cell.angle_beta   90.00
_cell.angle_gamma   90.00
#
_symmetry.space_group_name_H-M   'P 1'
#
loop_
_entity.id
_entity.type
_entity.pdbx_description
1 polymer ?
#
loop_
_entity_poly.entity_id
_entity_poly.type
_entity_poly.pdbx_seq_one_letter_code
_entity_poly.pdbx_strand_id
1 'polypeptide(L)'
;MQQGSKPAIPPKLLSSGEAYGTLVDMAERLRLYIATAMLPNGLPKFDLLAKLASRIQFLVYDNPDFTAAVGCTTAFTEGNYVFFHADFLSACLMDDAKARREGTKVTSSVFLGLHELSHIAYGHTSGPYA
;
A
#
# COMPACT_ATOMS: atom_id res chain seq x y z
N MET A 1 25.84 -12.12 28.87
CA MET A 1 25.89 -11.29 27.65
C MET A 1 24.73 -11.69 26.75
N GLN A 2 23.63 -10.94 26.77
CA GLN A 2 22.48 -11.22 25.90
C GLN A 2 22.75 -10.59 24.53
N GLN A 3 22.85 -11.40 23.49
CA GLN A 3 22.90 -10.92 22.11
C GLN A 3 21.51 -10.42 21.73
N GLY A 4 21.35 -9.09 21.70
CA GLY A 4 20.17 -8.43 21.18
C GLY A 4 20.01 -8.76 19.70
N SER A 5 18.89 -9.40 19.36
CA SER A 5 18.46 -9.64 17.99
C SER A 5 18.36 -8.32 17.24
N LYS A 6 19.18 -8.16 16.19
CA LYS A 6 19.06 -7.06 15.21
C LYS A 6 17.62 -7.00 14.69
N PRO A 7 16.99 -5.81 14.59
CA PRO A 7 15.72 -5.69 13.88
C PRO A 7 15.93 -6.11 12.43
N ALA A 8 15.08 -7.04 11.96
CA ALA A 8 15.09 -7.51 10.59
C ALA A 8 14.92 -6.33 9.63
N ILE A 9 15.90 -6.14 8.76
CA ILE A 9 15.84 -5.17 7.67
C ILE A 9 14.64 -5.58 6.80
N PRO A 10 13.64 -4.71 6.55
CA PRO A 10 12.54 -5.07 5.66
C PRO A 10 13.11 -5.48 4.29
N PRO A 11 12.58 -6.54 3.67
CA PRO A 11 13.14 -7.08 2.44
C PRO A 11 13.27 -5.95 1.43
N LYS A 12 14.46 -5.85 0.83
CA LYS A 12 14.81 -4.89 -0.23
C LYS A 12 13.63 -4.79 -1.21
N LEU A 13 12.83 -3.74 -1.06
CA LEU A 13 12.03 -3.27 -2.17
C LEU A 13 13.06 -2.88 -3.22
N LEU A 14 13.04 -3.53 -4.38
CA LEU A 14 13.81 -3.17 -5.57
C LEU A 14 15.31 -3.52 -5.52
N SER A 15 15.64 -4.78 -5.79
CA SER A 15 16.86 -5.10 -6.53
C SER A 15 16.54 -6.06 -7.67
N SER A 16 16.78 -5.57 -8.89
CA SER A 16 17.08 -6.32 -10.12
C SER A 16 16.17 -7.48 -10.51
N GLY A 17 15.24 -7.22 -11.43
CA GLY A 17 15.04 -8.06 -12.61
C GLY A 17 14.34 -9.41 -12.45
N GLU A 18 13.98 -9.84 -11.24
CA GLU A 18 13.25 -11.09 -11.03
C GLU A 18 11.80 -10.79 -10.68
N ALA A 19 10.91 -11.15 -11.62
CA ALA A 19 9.46 -11.29 -11.56
C ALA A 19 8.72 -10.43 -10.52
N TYR A 20 7.84 -9.56 -11.02
CA TYR A 20 6.66 -9.12 -10.27
C TYR A 20 6.02 -10.34 -9.61
N GLY A 21 6.28 -10.56 -8.31
CA GLY A 21 5.27 -11.19 -7.46
C GLY A 21 3.97 -10.47 -7.81
N THR A 22 2.90 -11.23 -8.03
CA THR A 22 1.63 -10.76 -8.58
C THR A 22 1.24 -9.38 -8.01
N LEU A 23 0.50 -8.52 -8.72
CA LEU A 23 0.11 -7.20 -8.16
C LEU A 23 -0.53 -7.32 -6.77
N VAL A 24 -1.16 -8.47 -6.47
CA VAL A 24 -1.61 -8.89 -5.14
C VAL A 24 -0.47 -8.95 -4.11
N ASP A 25 0.65 -9.62 -4.42
CA ASP A 25 1.85 -9.64 -3.57
C ASP A 25 2.42 -8.24 -3.34
N MET A 26 2.35 -7.36 -4.34
CA MET A 26 2.81 -5.97 -4.21
C MET A 26 1.89 -5.14 -3.34
N ALA A 27 0.57 -5.31 -3.47
CA ALA A 27 -0.42 -4.70 -2.58
C ALA A 27 -0.23 -5.17 -1.13
N GLU A 28 0.06 -6.46 -0.92
CA GLU A 28 0.36 -7.01 0.40
C GLU A 28 1.67 -6.45 0.97
N ARG A 29 2.72 -6.33 0.16
CA ARG A 29 3.98 -5.69 0.57
C ARG A 29 3.79 -4.22 0.92
N LEU A 30 2.96 -3.50 0.17
CA LEU A 30 2.58 -2.12 0.45
C LEU A 30 1.86 -2.03 1.81
N ARG A 31 0.87 -2.89 2.05
CA ARG A 31 0.17 -2.99 3.32
C ARG A 31 1.12 -3.25 4.48
N LEU A 32 1.99 -4.25 4.34
CA LEU A 32 2.99 -4.60 5.35
C LEU A 32 3.97 -3.46 5.61
N TYR A 33 4.41 -2.75 4.58
CA TYR A 33 5.26 -1.56 4.74
C TYR A 33 4.54 -0.49 5.57
N ILE A 34 3.28 -0.17 5.26
CA ILE A 34 2.50 0.80 6.03
C ILE A 34 2.31 0.32 7.49
N ALA A 35 2.02 -0.97 7.69
CA ALA A 35 1.79 -1.53 9.02
C ALA A 35 3.05 -1.54 9.91
N THR A 36 4.24 -1.65 9.31
CA THR A 36 5.49 -1.95 10.04
C THR A 36 6.57 -0.88 9.93
N ALA A 37 6.40 0.14 9.09
CA ALA A 37 7.39 1.20 8.95
C ALA A 37 7.54 1.97 10.27
N MET A 38 8.78 2.10 10.74
CA MET A 38 9.14 2.79 11.98
C MET A 38 9.99 4.03 11.70
N LEU A 39 9.84 5.04 12.55
CA LEU A 39 10.75 6.17 12.64
C LEU A 39 12.03 5.78 13.41
N PRO A 40 13.12 6.55 13.30
CA PRO A 40 14.37 6.26 14.03
C PRO A 40 14.23 6.20 15.55
N ASN A 41 13.20 6.85 16.10
CA ASN A 41 12.89 6.83 17.53
C ASN A 41 12.06 5.61 17.96
N GLY A 42 11.79 4.66 17.06
CA GLY A 42 11.03 3.44 17.37
C GLY A 42 9.52 3.63 17.44
N LEU A 43 8.97 4.75 16.96
CA LEU A 43 7.53 4.94 16.79
C LEU A 43 7.05 4.53 15.39
N PRO A 44 5.82 4.01 15.24
CA PRO A 44 5.24 3.76 13.92
C PRO A 44 5.21 5.02 13.07
N LYS A 45 5.71 4.93 11.84
CA LYS A 45 5.81 6.05 10.90
C LYS A 45 4.44 6.62 10.51
N PHE A 46 3.40 5.78 10.51
CA PHE A 46 2.06 6.13 10.08
C PHE A 46 1.00 6.02 11.19
N ASP A 47 1.43 5.91 12.46
CA ASP A 47 0.59 5.90 13.66
C ASP A 47 -0.72 5.07 13.54
N LEU A 48 -1.89 5.72 13.60
CA LEU A 48 -3.20 5.07 13.52
C LEU A 48 -3.36 4.27 12.22
N LEU A 49 -2.86 4.80 11.10
CA LEU A 49 -2.97 4.15 9.79
C LEU A 49 -2.13 2.87 9.73
N ALA A 50 -0.99 2.81 10.44
CA ALA A 50 -0.21 1.58 10.59
C ALA A 50 -1.01 0.49 11.33
N LYS A 51 -1.76 0.87 12.37
CA LYS A 51 -2.65 -0.06 13.10
C LYS A 51 -3.78 -0.56 12.20
N LEU A 52 -4.39 0.31 11.38
CA LEU A 52 -5.43 -0.10 10.43
C LEU A 52 -4.86 -1.05 9.36
N ALA A 53 -3.72 -0.72 8.75
CA ALA A 53 -3.06 -1.57 7.77
C ALA A 53 -2.72 -2.97 8.32
N SER A 54 -2.48 -3.12 9.63
CA SER A 54 -2.23 -4.42 10.26
C SER A 54 -3.45 -5.35 10.28
N ARG A 55 -4.66 -4.81 10.12
CA ARG A 55 -5.94 -5.53 10.24
C ARG A 55 -6.72 -5.61 8.92
N ILE A 56 -6.49 -4.67 8.01
CA ILE A 56 -7.28 -4.48 6.79
C ILE A 56 -6.54 -5.06 5.61
N GLN A 57 -7.22 -5.85 4.77
CA GLN A 57 -6.61 -6.44 3.58
C GLN A 57 -6.58 -5.45 2.42
N PHE A 58 -5.51 -5.51 1.64
CA PHE A 58 -5.34 -4.77 0.40
C PHE A 58 -5.57 -5.73 -0.76
N LEU A 59 -6.60 -5.47 -1.56
CA LEU A 59 -7.07 -6.33 -2.64
C LEU A 59 -6.87 -5.63 -3.98
N VAL A 60 -6.60 -6.40 -5.02
CA VAL A 60 -6.43 -5.89 -6.39
C VAL A 60 -7.52 -6.47 -7.27
N TYR A 61 -8.13 -5.63 -8.11
CA TYR A 61 -9.12 -6.05 -9.10
C TYR A 61 -8.69 -5.61 -10.51
N ASP A 62 -8.97 -6.47 -11.48
CA ASP A 62 -8.64 -6.32 -12.91
C ASP A 62 -9.81 -6.73 -13.82
N ASN A 63 -11.02 -6.82 -13.27
CA ASN A 63 -12.20 -7.28 -14.00
C ASN A 63 -12.97 -6.09 -14.61
N PRO A 64 -13.16 -6.02 -15.95
CA PRO A 64 -13.85 -4.92 -16.60
C PRO A 64 -15.31 -4.74 -16.18
N ASP A 65 -16.05 -5.84 -15.96
CA ASP A 65 -17.45 -5.78 -15.53
C ASP A 65 -17.56 -5.23 -14.11
N PHE A 66 -16.65 -5.64 -13.23
CA PHE A 66 -16.55 -5.10 -11.88
C PHE A 66 -16.18 -3.61 -11.92
N THR A 67 -15.16 -3.22 -12.69
CA THR A 67 -14.77 -1.81 -12.87
C THR A 67 -15.93 -0.96 -13.39
N ALA A 68 -16.71 -1.47 -14.34
CA ALA A 68 -17.90 -0.78 -14.84
C ALA A 68 -19.00 -0.67 -13.76
N ALA A 69 -19.20 -1.72 -12.95
CA ALA A 69 -20.19 -1.73 -11.88
C ALA A 69 -19.82 -0.79 -10.72
N VAL A 70 -18.54 -0.77 -10.32
CA VAL A 70 -18.06 0.11 -9.24
C VAL A 70 -17.69 1.50 -9.72
N GLY A 71 -17.55 1.76 -11.02
CA GLY A 71 -17.21 3.08 -11.55
C GLY A 71 -15.88 3.67 -11.05
N CYS A 72 -14.97 2.85 -10.50
CA CYS A 72 -13.70 3.30 -9.95
C CYS A 72 -12.52 2.67 -10.70
N THR A 73 -11.59 3.52 -11.15
CA THR A 73 -10.37 3.13 -11.90
C THR A 73 -9.08 3.42 -11.12
N THR A 74 -9.18 3.68 -9.81
CA THR A 74 -8.03 4.05 -8.97
C THR A 74 -7.93 3.14 -7.74
N ALA A 75 -8.47 3.56 -6.61
CA ALA A 75 -8.64 2.76 -5.40
C ALA A 75 -9.92 3.21 -4.67
N PHE A 76 -10.42 2.37 -3.78
CA PHE A 76 -11.53 2.71 -2.90
C PHE A 76 -11.53 1.82 -1.65
N THR A 77 -12.34 2.17 -0.66
CA THR A 77 -12.58 1.32 0.51
C THR A 77 -14.05 1.24 0.92
N GLU A 78 -14.43 0.08 1.45
CA GLU A 78 -15.72 -0.17 2.11
C GLU A 78 -15.57 -0.34 3.63
N GLY A 79 -14.47 0.15 4.21
CA GLY A 79 -14.18 0.09 5.65
C GLY A 79 -13.44 -1.17 6.10
N ASN A 80 -13.73 -2.33 5.51
CA ASN A 80 -13.09 -3.61 5.88
C ASN A 80 -11.95 -4.02 4.94
N TYR A 81 -11.89 -3.43 3.75
CA TYR A 81 -10.94 -3.74 2.68
C TYR A 81 -10.52 -2.45 1.98
N VAL A 82 -9.30 -2.44 1.44
CA VAL A 82 -8.87 -1.45 0.45
C VAL A 82 -8.74 -2.15 -0.88
N PHE A 83 -9.43 -1.64 -1.89
CA PHE A 83 -9.43 -2.18 -3.25
C PHE A 83 -8.61 -1.28 -4.17
N PHE A 84 -7.75 -1.87 -5.00
CA PHE A 84 -6.94 -1.17 -5.98
C PHE A 84 -7.25 -1.67 -7.39
N HIS A 85 -7.48 -0.75 -8.32
CA HIS A 85 -7.50 -1.08 -9.74
C HIS A 85 -6.09 -1.49 -10.19
N ALA A 86 -5.96 -2.64 -10.85
CA ALA A 86 -4.68 -3.22 -11.21
C ALA A 86 -3.77 -2.26 -12.00
N ASP A 87 -4.31 -1.65 -13.07
CA ASP A 87 -3.53 -0.73 -13.91
C ASP A 87 -3.05 0.50 -13.16
N PHE A 88 -3.89 1.05 -12.27
CA PHE A 88 -3.55 2.26 -11.52
C PHE A 88 -2.51 1.98 -10.44
N LEU A 89 -2.63 0.85 -9.74
CA LEU A 89 -1.61 0.40 -8.79
C LEU A 89 -0.28 0.12 -9.50
N SER A 90 -0.32 -0.54 -10.66
CA SER A 90 0.87 -0.78 -11.49
C SER A 90 1.56 0.55 -11.87
N ALA A 91 0.80 1.54 -12.35
CA ALA A 91 1.32 2.86 -12.67
C ALA A 91 1.98 3.54 -11.44
N CYS A 92 1.32 3.52 -10.28
CA CYS A 92 1.88 4.06 -9.03
C CYS A 92 3.20 3.37 -8.64
N LEU A 93 3.28 2.04 -8.76
CA LEU A 93 4.49 1.28 -8.44
C LEU A 93 5.63 1.56 -9.43
N MET A 94 5.30 1.75 -10.71
CA MET A 94 6.28 2.14 -11.74
C MET A 94 6.84 3.54 -11.49
N ASP A 95 5.99 4.49 -11.10
CA ASP A 95 6.41 5.85 -10.74
C ASP A 95 7.33 5.85 -9.50
N ASP A 96 6.98 5.08 -8.47
CA ASP A 96 7.82 4.94 -7.27
C ASP A 96 9.18 4.30 -7.60
N ALA A 97 9.19 3.27 -8.46
CA ALA A 97 10.42 2.64 -8.91
C ALA A 97 11.29 3.59 -9.74
N LYS A 98 10.68 4.42 -10.60
CA LYS A 98 11.36 5.43 -11.39
C LYS A 98 11.97 6.51 -10.51
N ALA A 99 11.18 7.10 -9.61
CA ALA A 99 11.64 8.14 -8.70
C ALA A 99 12.83 7.68 -7.86
N ARG A 100 12.80 6.44 -7.38
CA ARG A 100 13.93 5.87 -6.62
C ARG A 100 15.22 5.77 -7.44
N ARG A 101 15.13 5.44 -8.74
CA ARG A 101 16.31 5.40 -9.63
C ARG A 101 16.87 6.81 -9.87
N GLU A 102 16.00 7.81 -9.92
CA GLU A 102 16.37 9.21 -10.15
C GLU A 102 16.80 9.94 -8.87
N GLY A 103 16.75 9.27 -7.71
CA GLY A 103 17.06 9.87 -6.41
C GLY A 103 16.01 10.86 -5.92
N THR A 104 14.82 10.87 -6.53
CA THR A 104 13.69 11.71 -6.12
C THR A 104 12.80 10.96 -5.13
N LYS A 105 12.13 11.71 -4.25
CA LYS A 105 11.19 11.15 -3.27
C LYS A 105 9.77 11.23 -3.82
N VAL A 106 9.33 10.16 -4.47
CA VAL A 106 7.90 9.92 -4.77
C VAL A 106 7.48 8.66 -4.02
N THR A 107 6.27 8.70 -3.48
CA THR A 107 5.66 7.58 -2.75
C THR A 107 4.19 7.45 -3.13
N SER A 108 3.90 7.41 -4.43
CA SER A 108 2.56 7.33 -5.01
C SER A 108 1.78 6.13 -4.48
N SER A 109 2.38 4.94 -4.43
CA SER A 109 1.70 3.73 -3.92
C SER A 109 1.41 3.83 -2.41
N VAL A 110 2.35 4.35 -1.62
CA VAL A 110 2.18 4.59 -0.18
C VAL A 110 1.13 5.65 0.07
N PHE A 111 1.16 6.75 -0.67
CA PHE A 111 0.15 7.80 -0.60
C PHE A 111 -1.25 7.23 -0.88
N LEU A 112 -1.40 6.46 -1.95
CA LEU A 112 -2.68 5.84 -2.31
C LEU A 112 -3.21 4.93 -1.20
N GLY A 113 -2.38 4.04 -0.65
CA GLY A 113 -2.77 3.17 0.47
C GLY A 113 -3.13 3.95 1.74
N LEU A 114 -2.38 5.00 2.08
CA LEU A 114 -2.69 5.85 3.23
C LEU A 114 -3.97 6.68 3.01
N HIS A 115 -4.23 7.13 1.78
CA HIS A 115 -5.44 7.85 1.42
C HIS A 115 -6.67 7.00 1.70
N GLU A 116 -6.72 5.76 1.20
CA GLU A 116 -7.85 4.87 1.46
C GLU A 116 -7.97 4.49 2.94
N LEU A 117 -6.87 4.21 3.64
CA LEU A 117 -6.91 3.96 5.08
C LEU A 117 -7.43 5.17 5.87
N SER A 118 -7.20 6.40 5.40
CA SER A 118 -7.71 7.60 6.05
C SER A 118 -9.23 7.69 5.97
N HIS A 119 -9.84 7.25 4.86
CA HIS A 119 -11.29 7.17 4.72
C HIS A 119 -11.88 6.25 5.81
N ILE A 120 -11.27 5.10 6.02
CA ILE A 120 -11.65 4.17 7.10
C ILE A 120 -11.49 4.80 8.49
N ALA A 121 -10.36 5.47 8.73
CA ALA A 121 -10.04 6.05 10.04
C ALA A 121 -11.02 7.16 10.45
N TYR A 122 -11.51 7.94 9.49
CA TYR A 122 -12.37 9.10 9.73
C TYR A 122 -13.85 8.85 9.40
N GLY A 123 -14.21 7.62 9.04
CA GLY A 123 -15.59 7.25 8.71
C GLY A 123 -16.10 7.92 7.44
N HIS A 124 -15.21 8.29 6.53
CA HIS A 124 -15.59 8.70 5.18
C HIS A 124 -15.72 7.44 4.34
N THR A 125 -16.85 7.25 3.68
CA THR A 125 -16.97 6.22 2.64
C THR A 125 -16.36 6.78 1.36
N SER A 126 -15.33 6.12 0.82
CA SER A 126 -14.80 6.39 -0.53
C SER A 126 -15.32 5.39 -1.56
N GLY A 127 -16.49 4.81 -1.30
CA GLY A 127 -17.13 3.89 -2.23
C GLY A 127 -17.90 4.62 -3.34
N PRO A 128 -18.22 3.94 -4.45
CA PRO A 128 -19.06 4.50 -5.51
C PRO A 128 -20.52 4.75 -5.14
N TYR A 129 -20.88 4.44 -3.89
CA TYR A 129 -22.21 4.66 -3.31
C TYR A 129 -22.21 5.75 -2.24
N ALA A 130 -21.11 6.49 -2.09
CA ALA A 130 -20.98 7.64 -1.19
C ALA A 130 -21.63 8.91 -1.78
#